data_AF-A0A2X3JD61-F1
#
_entry.id   AF-A0A2X3JD61-F1
#
_cell.length_a   1.000
_cell.length_b   1.000
_cell.length_c   1.000
_cell.angle_alpha   90.00
_cell.angle_beta   90.00
_cell.angle_gamma   90.00
#
_symmetry.space_group_name_H-M   'P 1'
#
loop_
_entity.id
_entity.type
_entity.pdbx_description
1 polymer ?
#
loop_
_entity_poly.entity_id
_entity_poly.type
_entity_poly.pdbx_seq_one_letter_code
_entity_poly.pdbx_strand_id
1 'polypeptide(L)'
;MQEQSIIQAEIWDKLRAVNQAKVGLYADLDALELTEREKDIVKAVAKGLSNREIAKLLFISEGTVANNISALLGKLGLSHRTQIAILYFTGSGNGDAE
;
A
#
# COMPACT_ATOMS: atom_id res chain seq x y z
N MET A 1 -17.58 -20.40 38.54
CA MET A 1 -16.81 -19.26 38.01
C MET A 1 -16.11 -19.76 36.76
N GLN A 2 -16.43 -19.20 35.59
CA GLN A 2 -15.75 -19.27 34.27
C GLN A 2 -16.76 -19.41 33.11
N GLU A 3 -17.54 -18.34 32.87
CA GLU A 3 -18.02 -18.02 31.53
C GLU A 3 -16.82 -17.48 30.74
N GLN A 4 -15.99 -18.38 30.19
CA GLN A 4 -14.93 -17.94 29.28
C GLN A 4 -15.52 -17.73 27.89
N SER A 5 -15.79 -16.44 27.65
CA SER A 5 -16.11 -15.75 26.40
C SER A 5 -15.86 -16.52 25.08
N ILE A 6 -16.89 -17.23 24.63
CA ILE A 6 -17.01 -17.81 23.26
C ILE A 6 -17.01 -16.70 22.18
N ILE A 7 -17.31 -15.47 22.60
CA ILE A 7 -17.40 -14.26 21.74
C ILE A 7 -16.05 -13.96 21.06
N GLN A 8 -14.91 -14.29 21.66
CA GLN A 8 -13.61 -13.97 21.04
C GLN A 8 -13.33 -14.85 19.81
N ALA A 9 -13.59 -16.17 19.86
CA ALA A 9 -13.25 -17.08 18.76
C ALA A 9 -14.05 -16.77 17.47
N GLU A 10 -15.35 -16.53 17.59
CA GLU A 10 -16.18 -16.15 16.44
C GLU A 10 -15.81 -14.78 15.86
N ILE A 11 -15.44 -13.81 16.72
CA ILE A 11 -14.98 -12.49 16.27
C ILE A 11 -13.64 -12.63 15.55
N TRP A 12 -12.70 -13.43 16.07
CA TRP A 12 -11.40 -13.66 15.43
C TRP A 12 -11.50 -14.34 14.05
N ASP A 13 -12.43 -15.28 13.88
CA ASP A 13 -12.66 -15.94 12.59
C ASP A 13 -13.34 -15.02 11.58
N LYS A 14 -14.32 -14.20 12.02
CA LYS A 14 -14.92 -13.16 11.16
C LYS A 14 -13.91 -12.07 10.82
N LEU A 15 -13.07 -11.65 11.77
CA LEU A 15 -12.01 -10.67 11.53
C LEU A 15 -10.99 -11.24 10.53
N ARG A 16 -10.61 -12.52 10.65
CA ARG A 16 -9.75 -13.21 9.68
C ARG A 16 -10.39 -13.31 8.29
N ALA A 17 -11.68 -13.64 8.19
CA ALA A 17 -12.37 -13.72 6.91
C ALA A 17 -12.46 -12.36 6.21
N VAL A 18 -12.77 -11.29 6.97
CA VAL A 18 -12.77 -9.91 6.46
C VAL A 18 -11.38 -9.44 6.08
N ASN A 19 -10.35 -9.84 6.83
CA ASN A 19 -8.96 -9.53 6.51
C ASN A 19 -8.50 -10.28 5.25
N GLN A 20 -8.79 -11.58 5.13
CA GLN A 20 -8.49 -12.40 3.94
C GLN A 20 -9.14 -11.85 2.66
N ALA A 21 -10.36 -11.32 2.74
CA ALA A 21 -11.01 -10.70 1.59
C ALA A 21 -10.31 -9.40 1.13
N LYS A 22 -9.67 -8.65 2.02
CA LYS A 22 -8.85 -7.48 1.67
C LYS A 22 -7.43 -7.84 1.24
N VAL A 23 -6.88 -8.95 1.74
CA VAL A 23 -5.55 -9.48 1.39
C VAL A 23 -5.43 -9.84 -0.11
N GLY A 24 -6.55 -9.97 -0.83
CA GLY A 24 -6.56 -10.15 -2.29
C GLY A 24 -6.77 -8.88 -3.13
N LEU A 25 -7.02 -7.71 -2.51
CA LEU A 25 -7.38 -6.47 -3.21
C LEU A 25 -6.28 -5.41 -3.19
N TYR A 26 -5.29 -5.59 -2.30
CA TYR A 26 -4.16 -4.68 -2.17
C TYR A 26 -2.87 -5.46 -2.00
N ALA A 27 -1.76 -4.93 -2.51
CA ALA A 27 -0.44 -5.47 -2.24
C ALA A 27 -0.17 -5.50 -0.73
N ASP A 28 0.45 -6.58 -0.28
CA ASP A 28 1.07 -6.62 1.04
C ASP A 28 2.32 -5.74 1.03
N LEU A 29 2.14 -4.48 1.44
CA LEU A 29 3.24 -3.51 1.49
C LEU A 29 4.27 -3.82 2.59
N ASP A 30 3.92 -4.67 3.56
CA ASP A 30 4.85 -5.08 4.61
C ASP A 30 5.87 -6.09 4.08
N ALA A 31 5.48 -6.88 3.07
CA ALA A 31 6.37 -7.79 2.36
C ALA A 31 7.39 -7.10 1.42
N LEU A 32 7.19 -5.80 1.11
CA LEU A 32 8.00 -5.05 0.14
C LEU A 32 9.15 -4.25 0.77
N GLU A 33 9.46 -4.50 2.06
CA GLU A 33 10.51 -3.82 2.83
C GLU A 33 10.46 -2.28 2.75
N LEU A 34 9.26 -1.71 2.58
CA LEU A 34 9.06 -0.26 2.47
C LEU A 34 9.07 0.39 3.86
N THR A 35 9.64 1.59 3.95
CA THR A 35 9.46 2.45 5.12
C THR A 35 8.01 2.91 5.23
N GLU A 36 7.57 3.32 6.42
CA GLU A 36 6.21 3.87 6.61
C GLU A 36 5.92 5.04 5.66
N ARG A 37 6.92 5.89 5.43
CA ARG A 37 6.81 7.03 4.51
C ARG A 37 6.63 6.59 3.06
N GLU A 38 7.37 5.58 2.63
CA GLU A 38 7.23 4.98 1.31
C GLU A 38 5.85 4.36 1.12
N LYS A 39 5.34 3.64 2.13
CA LYS A 39 3.98 3.06 2.11
C LYS A 39 2.91 4.14 1.96
N ASP A 40 3.03 5.26 2.66
CA ASP A 40 2.09 6.37 2.54
C ASP A 40 2.08 6.97 1.12
N ILE A 41 3.26 7.10 0.51
CA ILE A 41 3.39 7.59 -0.86
C ILE A 41 2.79 6.60 -1.85
N VAL A 42 3.01 5.28 -1.70
CA VAL A 42 2.39 4.25 -2.54
C VAL A 42 0.86 4.33 -2.47
N LYS A 43 0.29 4.41 -1.25
CA LYS A 43 -1.16 4.56 -1.06
C LYS A 43 -1.70 5.83 -1.71
N ALA A 44 -0.97 6.94 -1.62
CA ALA A 44 -1.37 8.21 -2.20
C ALA A 44 -1.29 8.20 -3.74
N VAL A 45 -0.27 7.56 -4.30
CA VAL A 45 -0.13 7.31 -5.74
C VAL A 45 -1.27 6.44 -6.26
N ALA A 46 -1.63 5.38 -5.55
CA ALA A 46 -2.72 4.50 -5.93
C ALA A 46 -4.09 5.20 -5.91
N LYS A 47 -4.25 6.23 -5.09
CA LYS A 47 -5.42 7.12 -5.11
C LYS A 47 -5.42 8.13 -6.28
N GLY A 48 -4.39 8.13 -7.12
CA GLY A 48 -4.27 9.03 -8.26
C GLY A 48 -3.83 10.46 -7.93
N LEU A 49 -3.36 10.72 -6.70
CA LEU A 49 -2.97 12.06 -6.27
C LEU A 49 -1.71 12.55 -7.00
N SER A 50 -1.66 13.81 -7.40
CA SER A 50 -0.47 14.47 -7.96
C SER A 50 0.63 14.68 -6.91
N ASN A 51 1.88 14.97 -7.34
CA ASN A 51 2.98 15.25 -6.40
C ASN A 51 2.65 16.42 -5.46
N ARG A 52 1.95 17.44 -5.97
CA ARG A 52 1.45 18.59 -5.21
C ARG A 52 0.45 18.20 -4.12
N GLU A 53 -0.48 17.31 -4.44
CA GLU A 53 -1.48 16.83 -3.47
C GLU A 53 -0.83 15.96 -2.40
N ILE A 54 0.08 15.08 -2.80
CA ILE A 54 0.86 14.25 -1.86
C ILE A 54 1.72 15.13 -0.95
N ALA A 55 2.39 16.14 -1.52
CA ALA A 55 3.20 17.09 -0.78
C ALA A 55 2.40 17.79 0.33
N LYS A 56 1.18 18.25 0.01
CA LYS A 56 0.25 18.83 0.98
C LYS A 56 -0.21 17.82 2.03
N LEU A 57 -0.60 16.62 1.60
CA LEU A 57 -1.07 15.55 2.50
C LEU A 57 -0.01 15.13 3.51
N LEU A 58 1.24 15.08 3.06
CA LEU A 58 2.38 14.56 3.82
C LEU A 58 3.24 15.66 4.45
N PHE A 59 2.90 16.93 4.27
CA PHE A 59 3.63 18.09 4.77
C PHE A 59 5.11 18.12 4.36
N ILE A 60 5.39 17.86 3.07
CA ILE A 60 6.73 17.90 2.46
C ILE A 60 6.72 18.66 1.14
N SER A 61 7.89 18.92 0.56
CA SER A 61 7.99 19.59 -0.74
C SER A 61 7.61 18.65 -1.89
N GLU A 62 7.14 19.23 -3.01
CA GLU A 62 6.86 18.47 -4.24
C GLU A 62 8.11 17.75 -4.78
N GLY A 63 9.27 18.39 -4.68
CA GLY A 63 10.55 17.79 -5.07
C GLY A 63 10.91 16.60 -4.18
N THR A 64 10.61 16.67 -2.88
CA THR A 64 10.78 15.54 -1.96
C THR A 64 9.87 14.38 -2.36
N VAL A 65 8.61 14.64 -2.72
CA VAL A 65 7.70 13.60 -3.22
C VAL A 65 8.25 12.97 -4.50
N ALA A 66 8.68 13.78 -5.47
CA ALA A 66 9.25 13.28 -6.72
C ALA A 66 10.46 12.37 -6.47
N ASN A 67 11.38 12.78 -5.59
CA ASN A 67 12.54 11.98 -5.23
C ASN A 67 12.16 10.66 -4.56
N ASN A 68 11.17 10.67 -3.67
CA ASN A 68 10.67 9.44 -3.04
C ASN A 68 10.02 8.51 -4.08
N ILE A 69 9.26 9.04 -5.04
CA ILE A 69 8.68 8.23 -6.13
C ILE A 69 9.79 7.62 -6.99
N SER A 70 10.83 8.38 -7.35
CA SER A 70 11.97 7.84 -8.10
C SER A 70 12.70 6.74 -7.33
N ALA A 71 12.91 6.91 -6.02
CA ALA A 71 13.52 5.90 -5.17
C ALA A 71 12.63 4.64 -5.06
N LEU A 72 11.33 4.80 -4.89
CA LEU A 72 10.34 3.72 -4.89
C LEU A 72 10.35 2.93 -6.20
N LEU A 73 10.37 3.62 -7.34
CA LEU A 73 10.45 2.99 -8.65
C LEU A 73 11.72 2.13 -8.76
N GLY A 74 12.88 2.67 -8.37
CA GLY A 74 14.13 1.91 -8.34
C GLY A 74 14.09 0.70 -7.40
N LYS A 75 13.56 0.88 -6.17
CA LYS A 75 13.47 -0.17 -5.16
C LYS A 75 12.53 -1.32 -5.57
N LEU A 76 11.45 -0.98 -6.26
CA LEU A 76 10.43 -1.94 -6.72
C LEU A 76 10.70 -2.48 -8.13
N GLY A 77 11.77 -2.04 -8.80
CA GLY A 77 12.07 -2.44 -10.18
C GLY A 77 11.07 -1.93 -11.22
N LEU A 78 10.39 -0.83 -10.92
CA LEU A 78 9.34 -0.25 -11.76
C LEU A 78 9.88 0.93 -12.56
N SER A 79 9.32 1.16 -13.74
CA SER A 79 9.69 2.27 -14.63
C SER A 79 8.70 3.43 -14.57
N HIS A 80 7.44 3.15 -14.22
CA HIS A 80 6.37 4.14 -14.32
C HIS A 80 5.56 4.22 -13.02
N ARG A 81 5.19 5.45 -12.65
CA ARG A 81 4.32 5.73 -11.50
C ARG A 81 3.03 4.92 -11.54
N THR A 82 2.45 4.72 -12.72
CA THR A 82 1.22 3.91 -12.88
C THR A 82 1.43 2.48 -12.42
N GLN A 83 2.63 1.92 -12.61
CA GLN A 83 2.95 0.57 -12.13
C GLN A 83 2.96 0.51 -10.59
N ILE A 84 3.26 1.59 -9.87
CA ILE A 84 3.11 1.65 -8.41
C ILE A 84 1.63 1.48 -8.02
N ALA A 85 0.73 2.17 -8.74
CA ALA A 85 -0.71 2.06 -8.50
C ALA A 85 -1.22 0.65 -8.84
N ILE A 86 -0.81 0.08 -9.97
CA ILE A 86 -1.15 -1.28 -10.38
C ILE A 86 -0.66 -2.29 -9.36
N LEU A 87 0.62 -2.19 -8.94
CA LEU A 87 1.19 -3.02 -7.88
C LEU A 87 0.31 -2.95 -6.64
N TYR A 88 -0.06 -1.74 -6.19
CA TYR A 88 -0.88 -1.58 -4.99
C TYR A 88 -2.24 -2.28 -5.08
N PHE A 89 -2.89 -2.36 -6.24
CA PHE A 89 -4.22 -3.01 -6.36
C PHE A 89 -4.15 -4.49 -6.73
N THR A 90 -3.08 -4.94 -7.39
CA THR A 90 -3.00 -6.31 -7.96
C THR A 90 -2.02 -7.21 -7.22
N GLY A 91 -1.14 -6.65 -6.37
CA GLY A 91 -0.03 -7.37 -5.78
C GLY A 91 1.08 -7.77 -6.76
N SER A 92 0.93 -7.47 -8.06
CA SER A 92 1.86 -7.82 -9.13
C SER A 92 2.23 -6.56 -9.92
N GLY A 93 3.41 -5.99 -9.64
CA GLY A 93 3.84 -4.73 -10.26
C GLY A 93 4.31 -4.81 -11.71
N ASN A 94 4.45 -6.01 -12.25
CA ASN A 94 4.86 -6.24 -13.63
C ASN A 94 3.63 -6.35 -14.53
N GLY A 95 2.89 -5.26 -14.68
CA GLY A 95 1.96 -5.12 -15.79
C GLY A 95 2.77 -4.80 -17.04
N ASP A 96 3.12 -5.84 -17.79
CA ASP A 96 3.33 -5.87 -19.24
C ASP A 96 3.76 -4.53 -19.85
N ALA A 97 5.06 -4.24 -19.78
CA ALA A 97 5.66 -3.17 -20.58
C ALA A 97 5.88 -3.69 -22.01
N GLU A 98 4.90 -3.44 -22.87
CA GLU A 98 5.08 -3.28 -24.32
C GLU A 98 4.60 -1.89 -24.73
#